data_AF-A0A2G5SHM1-F1
#
_entry.id   AF-A0A2G5SHM1-F1
#
_cell.length_a   1.000
_cell.length_b   1.000
_cell.length_c   1.000
_cell.angle_alpha   90.00
_cell.angle_beta   90.00
_cell.angle_gamma   90.00
#
_symmetry.space_group_name_H-M   'P 1'
#
loop_
_entity.id
_entity.type
_entity.pdbx_description
1 polymer ?
#
loop_
_entity_poly.entity_id
_entity_poly.type
_entity_poly.pdbx_seq_one_letter_code
_entity_poly.pdbx_strand_id
1 'polypeptide(L)'
;MKLLILPLLLVSTAYSNAPMSLQGCADEINVFRSKYANELSVANMNKLVYNPKLEKKILEKLESSGGCPEKYVEYEDGFIFGLNVIGSDGLQVKMASNAGSMEVACVQTKCENSGKVIISAVFDFEKSPILAGPPGTRCSGNRTADSNGLCALETSRKSGKYVRKGPFRTIGRGLGRIFG
;
A
#
# COMPACT_ATOMS: atom_id res chain seq x y z
N MET A 1 -7.74 41.72 -41.75
CA MET A 1 -8.02 40.30 -41.44
C MET A 1 -7.30 39.96 -40.14
N LYS A 2 -8.05 39.71 -39.06
CA LYS A 2 -7.50 39.37 -37.72
C LYS A 2 -7.33 37.85 -37.63
N LEU A 3 -6.10 37.40 -37.43
CA LEU A 3 -5.76 36.01 -37.09
C LEU A 3 -6.26 35.71 -35.68
N LEU A 4 -7.29 34.87 -35.56
CA LEU A 4 -7.73 34.29 -34.29
C LEU A 4 -6.84 33.07 -34.00
N ILE A 5 -5.82 33.25 -33.17
CA ILE A 5 -5.06 32.13 -32.61
C ILE A 5 -5.89 31.54 -31.47
N LEU A 6 -6.46 30.35 -31.69
CA LEU A 6 -6.99 29.50 -30.62
C LEU A 6 -5.81 29.00 -29.77
N PRO A 7 -5.72 29.32 -28.46
CA PRO A 7 -4.75 28.65 -27.62
C PRO A 7 -5.26 27.22 -27.32
N LEU A 8 -4.53 26.23 -27.81
CA LEU A 8 -4.63 24.83 -27.42
C LEU A 8 -4.61 24.75 -25.89
N LEU A 9 -5.69 24.26 -25.29
CA LEU A 9 -5.67 23.70 -23.94
C LEU A 9 -4.86 22.40 -23.99
N LEU A 10 -3.54 22.52 -23.89
CA LEU A 10 -2.67 21.43 -23.46
C LEU A 10 -2.99 21.17 -21.98
N VAL A 11 -4.06 20.44 -21.73
CA VAL A 11 -4.21 19.70 -20.48
C VAL A 11 -3.18 18.59 -20.57
N SER A 12 -1.92 18.92 -20.27
CA SER A 12 -0.93 17.92 -19.92
C SER A 12 -1.48 17.22 -18.69
N THR A 13 -2.09 16.06 -18.88
CA THR A 13 -2.25 15.05 -17.85
C THR A 13 -0.84 14.57 -17.51
N ALA A 14 -0.10 15.40 -16.78
CA ALA A 14 0.96 14.94 -15.92
C ALA A 14 0.26 14.10 -14.86
N TYR A 15 -0.06 12.85 -15.22
CA TYR A 15 -0.18 11.76 -14.27
C TYR A 15 1.10 11.86 -13.46
N SER A 16 0.95 12.42 -12.28
CA SER A 16 2.07 12.77 -11.44
C SER A 16 2.76 11.45 -11.14
N ASN A 17 4.00 11.29 -11.63
CA ASN A 17 4.94 10.33 -11.08
C ASN A 17 5.29 10.80 -9.66
N ALA A 18 4.29 10.88 -8.80
CA ALA A 18 4.52 11.08 -7.39
C ALA A 18 5.27 9.84 -6.92
N PRO A 19 6.45 9.97 -6.32
CA PRO A 19 7.11 8.82 -5.71
C PRO A 19 6.11 8.17 -4.77
N MET A 20 5.95 6.86 -4.89
CA MET A 20 5.13 6.06 -3.99
C MET A 20 5.52 6.44 -2.57
N SER A 21 4.59 7.02 -1.81
CA SER A 21 4.85 7.23 -0.39
C SER A 21 5.19 5.87 0.22
N LEU A 22 6.18 5.81 1.10
CA LEU A 22 6.64 4.55 1.69
C LEU A 22 5.49 3.72 2.30
N GLN A 23 4.51 4.40 2.89
CA GLN A 23 3.25 3.80 3.37
C GLN A 23 2.40 3.19 2.24
N GLY A 24 2.37 3.83 1.06
CA GLY A 24 1.66 3.35 -0.12
C GLY A 24 2.15 1.99 -0.62
N CYS A 25 3.41 1.63 -0.38
CA CYS A 25 3.91 0.31 -0.75
C CYS A 25 3.20 -0.83 0.00
N ALA A 26 2.97 -0.66 1.31
CA ALA A 26 2.24 -1.65 2.09
C ALA A 26 0.79 -1.77 1.62
N ASP A 27 0.15 -0.65 1.29
CA ASP A 27 -1.23 -0.63 0.79
C ASP A 27 -1.33 -1.34 -0.57
N GLU A 28 -0.42 -1.06 -1.51
CA GLU A 28 -0.39 -1.72 -2.82
C GLU A 28 -0.17 -3.23 -2.70
N ILE A 29 0.78 -3.67 -1.87
CA ILE A 29 1.02 -5.10 -1.67
C ILE A 29 -0.20 -5.75 -0.99
N ASN A 30 -0.85 -5.07 -0.04
CA ASN A 30 -2.08 -5.57 0.57
C ASN A 30 -3.24 -5.71 -0.44
N VAL A 31 -3.33 -4.85 -1.46
CA VAL A 31 -4.28 -5.04 -2.56
C VAL A 31 -4.01 -6.37 -3.29
N PHE A 32 -2.75 -6.64 -3.63
CA PHE A 32 -2.37 -7.91 -4.26
C PHE A 32 -2.63 -9.11 -3.34
N ARG A 33 -2.35 -8.99 -2.04
CA ARG A 33 -2.63 -10.05 -1.05
C ARG A 33 -4.11 -10.35 -0.94
N SER A 34 -4.95 -9.31 -0.90
CA SER A 34 -6.41 -9.49 -0.87
C SER A 34 -6.89 -10.20 -2.13
N LYS A 35 -6.43 -9.77 -3.31
CA LYS A 35 -6.75 -10.44 -4.58
C LYS A 35 -6.32 -11.91 -4.56
N TYR A 36 -5.07 -12.18 -4.19
CA TYR A 36 -4.52 -13.53 -4.09
C TYR A 36 -5.32 -14.41 -3.13
N ALA A 37 -5.67 -13.88 -1.95
CA ALA A 37 -6.47 -14.61 -0.97
C ALA A 37 -7.87 -14.93 -1.49
N ASN A 38 -8.52 -14.01 -2.21
CA ASN A 38 -9.83 -14.24 -2.83
C ASN A 38 -9.75 -15.29 -3.95
N GLU A 39 -8.79 -15.14 -4.87
CA GLU A 39 -8.65 -16.04 -6.04
C GLU A 39 -8.29 -17.47 -5.64
N LEU A 40 -7.47 -17.64 -4.59
CA LEU A 40 -6.98 -18.95 -4.15
C LEU A 40 -7.62 -19.44 -2.86
N SER A 41 -8.64 -18.74 -2.35
CA SER A 41 -9.35 -19.09 -1.11
C SER A 41 -8.38 -19.32 0.07
N VAL A 42 -7.57 -18.30 0.36
CA VAL A 42 -6.66 -18.30 1.52
C VAL A 42 -7.34 -17.63 2.71
N ALA A 43 -7.70 -18.43 3.72
CA ALA A 43 -8.49 -18.00 4.86
C ALA A 43 -7.72 -17.24 5.95
N ASN A 44 -6.38 -17.31 5.95
CA ASN A 44 -5.51 -16.79 7.01
C ASN A 44 -4.45 -15.79 6.52
N MET A 45 -4.70 -15.10 5.41
CA MET A 45 -3.76 -14.13 4.84
C MET A 45 -3.63 -12.90 5.75
N ASN A 46 -2.46 -12.69 6.35
CA ASN A 46 -2.21 -11.51 7.19
C ASN A 46 -2.17 -10.22 6.36
N LYS A 47 -2.76 -9.15 6.91
CA LYS A 47 -2.53 -7.79 6.44
C LYS A 47 -1.13 -7.33 6.86
N LEU A 48 -0.38 -6.80 5.91
CA LEU A 48 0.94 -6.23 6.15
C LEU A 48 0.83 -4.83 6.75
N VAL A 49 1.71 -4.54 7.70
CA VAL A 49 1.90 -3.23 8.32
C VAL A 49 3.26 -2.69 7.89
N TYR A 50 3.33 -1.41 7.55
CA TYR A 50 4.60 -0.78 7.19
C TYR A 50 5.53 -0.66 8.41
N ASN A 51 6.75 -1.18 8.30
CA ASN A 51 7.77 -1.08 9.36
C ASN A 51 9.05 -0.40 8.83
N PRO A 52 9.24 0.91 9.04
CA PRO A 52 10.39 1.64 8.50
C PRO A 52 11.74 1.13 9.01
N LYS A 53 11.77 0.41 10.13
CA LYS A 53 13.02 -0.17 10.67
C LYS A 53 13.62 -1.22 9.74
N LEU A 54 12.81 -1.83 8.87
CA LEU A 54 13.29 -2.84 7.92
C LEU A 54 13.91 -2.21 6.67
N GLU A 55 13.75 -0.90 6.41
CA GLU A 55 14.37 -0.22 5.27
C GLU A 55 15.89 -0.36 5.25
N LYS A 56 16.53 -0.28 6.44
CA LYS A 56 17.98 -0.43 6.59
C LYS A 56 18.49 -1.76 6.03
N LYS A 57 17.73 -2.84 6.21
CA LYS A 57 18.08 -4.17 5.67
C LYS A 57 18.09 -4.19 4.15
N ILE A 58 17.16 -3.46 3.52
CA ILE A 58 17.14 -3.32 2.06
C ILE A 58 18.38 -2.55 1.60
N LEU A 59 18.69 -1.43 2.26
CA LEU A 59 19.84 -0.59 1.91
C LEU A 59 21.16 -1.38 2.00
N GLU A 60 21.39 -2.10 3.10
CA GLU A 60 22.57 -2.97 3.30
C GLU A 60 22.71 -4.00 2.18
N LYS A 61 21.60 -4.63 1.75
CA LYS A 61 21.57 -5.58 0.63
C LYS A 61 21.98 -4.93 -0.70
N LEU A 62 21.57 -3.67 -0.91
CA LEU A 62 21.80 -2.91 -2.12
C LEU A 62 23.23 -2.35 -2.25
N GLU A 63 23.94 -2.14 -1.14
CA GLU A 63 25.30 -1.56 -1.11
C GLU A 63 26.26 -2.32 -2.03
N SER A 64 26.25 -3.65 -1.99
CA SER A 64 27.12 -4.51 -2.81
C SER A 64 26.87 -4.41 -4.32
N SER A 65 25.73 -3.85 -4.73
CA SER A 65 25.26 -3.81 -6.13
C SER A 65 25.24 -2.39 -6.72
N GLY A 66 25.79 -1.39 -6.02
CA GLY A 66 25.67 0.02 -6.43
C GLY A 66 24.22 0.49 -6.55
N GLY A 67 23.33 -0.09 -5.73
CA GLY A 67 21.90 0.20 -5.77
C GLY A 67 21.11 -0.46 -6.91
N CYS A 68 21.71 -1.36 -7.70
CA CYS A 68 21.09 -1.97 -8.90
C CYS A 68 21.24 -3.50 -8.99
N PRO A 69 20.62 -4.26 -8.09
CA PRO A 69 20.62 -5.71 -8.21
C PRO A 69 19.79 -6.17 -9.42
N GLU A 70 20.11 -7.36 -9.92
CA GLU A 70 19.20 -8.11 -10.77
C GLU A 70 17.87 -8.38 -10.04
N LYS A 71 16.82 -8.73 -10.80
CA LYS A 71 15.51 -9.05 -10.21
C LYS A 71 15.55 -10.41 -9.54
N TYR A 72 15.39 -10.48 -8.23
CA TYR A 72 15.31 -11.76 -7.52
C TYR A 72 14.50 -11.69 -6.21
N VAL A 73 14.09 -12.87 -5.73
CA VAL A 73 13.63 -13.09 -4.35
C VAL A 73 14.70 -13.86 -3.61
N GLU A 74 15.00 -13.46 -2.40
CA GLU A 74 15.90 -14.18 -1.50
C GLU A 74 15.27 -14.33 -0.12
N TYR A 75 15.57 -15.45 0.54
CA TYR A 75 15.21 -15.69 1.92
C TYR A 75 16.47 -15.66 2.77
N GLU A 76 16.52 -14.76 3.74
CA GLU A 76 17.70 -14.59 4.60
C GLU A 76 17.25 -14.08 5.97
N ASP A 77 17.80 -14.66 7.04
CA ASP A 77 17.62 -14.22 8.43
C ASP A 77 16.17 -14.01 8.88
N GLY A 78 15.24 -14.82 8.38
CA GLY A 78 13.82 -14.68 8.70
C GLY A 78 13.14 -13.53 7.96
N PHE A 79 13.66 -13.13 6.81
CA PHE A 79 13.08 -12.13 5.92
C PHE A 79 12.98 -12.65 4.48
N ILE A 80 12.01 -12.12 3.75
CA ILE A 80 11.88 -12.28 2.30
C ILE A 80 12.31 -10.96 1.66
N PHE A 81 13.41 -10.97 0.93
CA PHE A 81 13.87 -9.83 0.15
C PHE A 81 13.35 -9.96 -1.26
N GLY A 82 12.65 -8.93 -1.73
CA GLY A 82 12.34 -8.74 -3.13
C GLY A 82 13.13 -7.53 -3.63
N LEU A 83 14.10 -7.74 -4.50
CA LEU A 83 14.87 -6.63 -5.08
C LEU A 83 14.42 -6.33 -6.52
N ASN A 84 14.30 -5.04 -6.85
CA ASN A 84 13.91 -4.57 -8.19
C ASN A 84 12.56 -5.14 -8.67
N VAL A 85 11.52 -5.03 -7.81
CA VAL A 85 10.31 -5.87 -7.87
C VAL A 85 9.07 -5.25 -8.49
N ILE A 86 8.94 -3.94 -8.45
CA ILE A 86 7.74 -3.28 -8.97
C ILE A 86 7.74 -3.31 -10.50
N GLY A 87 6.67 -3.87 -11.07
CA GLY A 87 6.52 -4.13 -12.51
C GLY A 87 6.92 -5.56 -12.96
N SER A 88 7.24 -6.48 -12.05
CA SER A 88 7.36 -7.91 -12.37
C SER A 88 6.27 -8.73 -11.69
N ASP A 89 5.27 -9.16 -12.47
CA ASP A 89 4.08 -9.86 -11.98
C ASP A 89 4.43 -11.13 -11.17
N GLY A 90 5.36 -11.95 -11.67
CA GLY A 90 5.80 -13.17 -10.99
C GLY A 90 6.55 -12.92 -9.67
N LEU A 91 7.11 -11.72 -9.49
CA LEU A 91 7.86 -11.35 -8.28
C LEU A 91 6.91 -10.81 -7.21
N GLN A 92 5.91 -10.02 -7.64
CA GLN A 92 4.81 -9.54 -6.80
C GLN A 92 4.01 -10.71 -6.22
N VAL A 93 3.71 -11.75 -7.03
CA VAL A 93 2.99 -12.95 -6.56
C VAL A 93 3.75 -13.68 -5.46
N LYS A 94 5.07 -13.89 -5.61
CA LYS A 94 5.89 -14.59 -4.61
C LYS A 94 5.96 -13.84 -3.28
N MET A 95 6.03 -12.51 -3.35
CA MET A 95 6.03 -11.65 -2.17
C MET A 95 4.66 -11.59 -1.50
N ALA A 96 3.58 -11.50 -2.29
CA ALA A 96 2.22 -11.41 -1.78
C ALA A 96 1.67 -12.76 -1.26
N SER A 97 2.23 -13.91 -1.67
CA SER A 97 1.65 -15.23 -1.36
C SER A 97 1.94 -15.73 0.05
N ASN A 98 2.94 -15.20 0.77
CA ASN A 98 3.24 -15.65 2.13
C ASN A 98 2.14 -15.19 3.09
N ALA A 99 1.26 -16.11 3.51
CA ALA A 99 0.15 -15.80 4.40
C ALA A 99 0.57 -15.35 5.81
N GLY A 100 1.75 -15.77 6.27
CA GLY A 100 2.25 -15.49 7.62
C GLY A 100 2.81 -14.08 7.80
N SER A 101 3.48 -13.52 6.80
CA SER A 101 4.10 -12.19 6.87
C SER A 101 3.13 -11.12 7.39
N MET A 102 3.60 -10.31 8.33
CA MET A 102 2.83 -9.25 9.00
C MET A 102 3.40 -7.85 8.76
N GLU A 103 4.64 -7.75 8.36
CA GLU A 103 5.38 -6.49 8.22
C GLU A 103 6.03 -6.38 6.85
N VAL A 104 6.12 -5.15 6.36
CA VAL A 104 6.82 -4.84 5.11
C VAL A 104 7.53 -3.50 5.19
N ALA A 105 8.68 -3.40 4.56
CA ALA A 105 9.26 -2.12 4.18
C ALA A 105 9.61 -2.12 2.70
N CYS A 106 9.70 -0.93 2.14
CA CYS A 106 10.10 -0.72 0.76
C CYS A 106 11.07 0.45 0.70
N VAL A 107 12.02 0.39 -0.24
CA VAL A 107 12.93 1.48 -0.53
C VAL A 107 12.93 1.71 -2.03
N GLN A 108 12.85 2.98 -2.41
CA GLN A 108 13.04 3.42 -3.78
C GLN A 108 14.49 3.90 -3.93
N THR A 109 15.26 3.26 -4.80
CA THR A 109 16.63 3.68 -5.11
C THR A 109 16.75 4.07 -6.57
N LYS A 110 17.70 4.97 -6.85
CA LYS A 110 18.09 5.32 -8.21
C LYS A 110 19.39 4.61 -8.53
N CYS A 111 19.39 3.90 -9.64
CA CYS A 111 20.55 3.23 -10.14
C CYS A 111 21.65 4.21 -10.54
N GLU A 112 22.86 4.03 -10.01
CA GLU A 112 24.00 4.92 -10.29
C GLU A 112 24.34 4.95 -11.78
N ASN A 113 24.44 3.78 -12.41
CA ASN A 113 24.92 3.64 -13.79
C ASN A 113 23.86 3.95 -14.85
N SER A 114 22.59 3.59 -14.59
CA SER A 114 21.50 3.72 -15.59
C SER A 114 20.55 4.87 -15.29
N GLY A 115 20.59 5.46 -14.09
CA GLY A 115 19.60 6.41 -13.62
C GLY A 115 18.20 5.83 -13.42
N LYS A 116 18.00 4.52 -13.66
CA LYS A 116 16.73 3.83 -13.51
C LYS A 116 16.31 3.82 -12.05
N VAL A 117 15.05 4.15 -11.79
CA VAL A 117 14.47 4.02 -10.45
C VAL A 117 13.99 2.58 -10.26
N ILE A 118 14.40 1.95 -9.17
CA ILE A 118 13.93 0.63 -8.75
C ILE A 118 13.25 0.73 -7.40
N ILE A 119 12.36 -0.22 -7.14
CA ILE A 119 11.74 -0.38 -5.84
C ILE A 119 12.06 -1.79 -5.35
N SER A 120 12.55 -1.87 -4.14
CA SER A 120 12.87 -3.10 -3.43
C SER A 120 12.02 -3.16 -2.16
N ALA A 121 11.66 -4.35 -1.74
CA ALA A 121 10.82 -4.60 -0.58
C ALA A 121 11.42 -5.71 0.28
N VAL A 122 11.14 -5.67 1.57
CA VAL A 122 11.47 -6.72 2.52
C VAL A 122 10.25 -7.03 3.37
N PHE A 123 10.01 -8.31 3.62
CA PHE A 123 8.93 -8.82 4.46
C PHE A 123 9.54 -9.58 5.62
N ASP A 124 8.89 -9.55 6.78
CA ASP A 124 9.12 -10.57 7.79
C ASP A 124 8.71 -11.95 7.23
N PHE A 125 9.45 -12.98 7.58
CA PHE A 125 9.10 -14.35 7.24
C PHE A 125 8.55 -15.05 8.47
N GLU A 126 7.23 -15.22 8.49
CA GLU A 126 6.58 -16.12 9.44
C GLU A 126 6.08 -17.37 8.70
N LYS A 127 6.51 -18.53 9.17
CA LYS A 127 6.11 -19.81 8.58
C LYS A 127 4.71 -20.17 9.07
N SER A 128 3.70 -19.62 8.40
CA SER A 128 2.30 -19.94 8.63
C SER A 128 1.78 -20.85 7.49
N PRO A 129 1.14 -21.99 7.80
CA PRO A 129 0.54 -22.82 6.76
C PRO A 129 -0.57 -22.03 6.05
N ILE A 130 -0.67 -22.17 4.73
CA ILE A 130 -1.82 -21.64 3.98
C ILE A 130 -3.04 -22.46 4.38
N LEU A 131 -4.04 -21.81 4.96
CA LEU A 131 -5.31 -22.43 5.32
C LEU A 131 -6.33 -22.17 4.23
N ALA A 132 -6.82 -23.23 3.59
CA ALA A 132 -7.89 -23.11 2.61
C ALA A 132 -9.21 -22.69 3.29
N GLY A 133 -9.97 -21.83 2.61
CA GLY A 133 -11.29 -21.37 3.01
C GLY A 133 -11.57 -19.93 2.59
N PRO A 134 -12.77 -19.39 2.89
CA PRO A 134 -13.08 -18.01 2.56
C PRO A 134 -12.10 -17.04 3.27
N PRO A 135 -11.63 -15.98 2.59
CA PRO A 135 -10.67 -15.03 3.16
C PRO A 135 -11.10 -14.49 4.52
N GLY A 136 -10.14 -14.41 5.45
CA GLY A 136 -10.33 -13.87 6.79
C GLY A 136 -11.10 -14.78 7.78
N THR A 137 -11.55 -15.97 7.36
CA THR A 137 -12.31 -16.87 8.25
C THR A 137 -11.45 -17.65 9.24
N ARG A 138 -10.12 -17.67 9.05
CA ARG A 138 -9.19 -18.47 9.87
C ARG A 138 -7.99 -17.64 10.36
N CYS A 139 -8.24 -16.39 10.73
CA CYS A 139 -7.22 -15.54 11.35
C CYS A 139 -6.69 -16.14 12.66
N SER A 140 -5.38 -16.05 12.86
CA SER A 140 -4.71 -16.55 14.06
C SER A 140 -4.51 -15.44 15.12
N GLY A 141 -4.41 -15.85 16.38
CA GLY A 141 -4.13 -14.95 17.50
C GLY A 141 -5.24 -13.93 17.76
N ASN A 142 -4.87 -12.67 17.99
CA ASN A 142 -5.76 -11.54 18.25
C ASN A 142 -6.10 -10.74 16.97
N ARG A 143 -6.10 -11.41 15.81
CA ARG A 143 -6.38 -10.79 14.51
C ARG A 143 -7.79 -11.11 14.05
N THR A 144 -8.42 -10.14 13.40
CA THR A 144 -9.74 -10.28 12.77
C THR A 144 -9.67 -9.92 11.30
N ALA A 145 -10.59 -10.45 10.51
CA ALA A 145 -10.72 -10.05 9.11
C ALA A 145 -11.03 -8.55 9.01
N ASP A 146 -10.28 -7.84 8.17
CA ASP A 146 -10.63 -6.51 7.74
C ASP A 146 -11.67 -6.55 6.59
N SER A 147 -12.09 -5.38 6.12
CA SER A 147 -13.08 -5.27 5.03
C SER A 147 -12.63 -5.91 3.71
N ASN A 148 -11.35 -6.26 3.56
CA ASN A 148 -10.76 -6.84 2.36
C ASN A 148 -10.44 -8.34 2.54
N GLY A 149 -10.89 -8.96 3.63
CA GLY A 149 -10.66 -10.37 3.92
C GLY A 149 -9.24 -10.70 4.40
N LEU A 150 -8.46 -9.68 4.81
CA LEU A 150 -7.13 -9.88 5.37
C LEU A 150 -7.14 -9.89 6.90
N CYS A 151 -6.29 -10.69 7.51
CA CYS A 151 -6.16 -10.78 8.97
C CYS A 151 -5.34 -9.61 9.52
N ALA A 152 -6.02 -8.65 10.13
CA ALA A 152 -5.42 -7.47 10.75
C ALA A 152 -5.52 -7.55 12.27
N LEU A 153 -4.55 -6.97 12.98
CA LEU A 153 -4.69 -6.75 14.42
C LEU A 153 -5.92 -5.88 14.68
N GLU A 154 -6.70 -6.21 15.71
CA GLU A 154 -7.72 -5.31 16.21
C GLU A 154 -7.03 -4.04 16.71
N THR A 155 -6.94 -3.01 15.85
CA THR A 155 -6.70 -1.66 16.35
C THR A 155 -7.97 -1.31 17.10
N SER A 156 -7.95 -1.42 18.43
CA SER A 156 -9.05 -1.06 19.31
C SER A 156 -9.70 0.23 18.82
N ARG A 157 -10.83 0.07 18.11
CA ARG A 157 -11.67 1.10 17.48
C ARG A 157 -10.89 2.35 17.06
N LYS A 158 -10.54 2.49 15.77
CA LYS A 158 -10.23 3.82 15.24
C LYS A 158 -11.39 4.76 15.60
N SER A 159 -11.08 5.65 16.55
CA SER A 159 -11.65 6.96 16.85
C SER A 159 -13.12 7.15 16.54
N GLY A 160 -13.88 7.46 17.59
CA GLY A 160 -15.28 7.83 17.53
C GLY A 160 -15.66 8.63 16.28
N LYS A 161 -16.75 8.18 15.66
CA LYS A 161 -17.56 8.92 14.70
C LYS A 161 -17.63 10.40 15.13
N TYR A 162 -16.79 11.25 14.55
CA TYR A 162 -16.94 12.70 14.67
C TYR A 162 -18.23 13.06 13.94
N VAL A 163 -19.36 13.04 14.66
CA VAL A 163 -20.58 13.70 14.22
C VAL A 163 -20.29 15.19 14.31
N ARG A 164 -20.01 15.80 13.15
CA ARG A 164 -19.91 17.25 13.01
C ARG A 164 -21.27 17.85 13.39
N LYS A 165 -21.46 18.25 14.65
CA LYS A 165 -22.55 19.16 15.03
C LYS A 165 -22.23 20.52 14.41
N GLY A 166 -22.95 20.85 13.34
CA GLY A 166 -22.89 22.20 12.75
C GLY A 166 -23.30 23.25 13.80
N PRO A 167 -22.68 24.43 13.81
CA PRO A 167 -23.01 25.46 14.79
C PRO A 167 -24.37 26.07 14.45
N PHE A 168 -25.32 25.86 15.36
CA PHE A 168 -26.48 26.72 15.51
C PHE A 168 -25.96 28.12 15.90
N ARG A 169 -26.11 29.10 15.01
CA ARG A 169 -26.10 30.52 15.38
C ARG A 169 -27.43 31.14 14.98
N THR A 170 -28.21 31.43 16.01
CA THR A 170 -29.39 32.27 16.00
C THR A 170 -29.00 33.74 15.85
N ILE A 171 -29.98 34.54 15.38
CA ILE A 171 -30.16 36.01 15.48
C ILE A 171 -29.49 36.83 14.34
N GLY A 172 -30.21 37.65 13.55
CA GLY A 172 -31.65 37.99 13.53
C GLY A 172 -31.97 39.21 12.65
N ARG A 173 -33.28 39.48 12.51
CA ARG A 173 -33.98 40.67 11.95
C ARG A 173 -33.77 40.91 10.43
N GLY A 174 -34.77 41.17 9.60
CA GLY A 174 -36.18 41.54 9.75
C GLY A 174 -36.52 42.56 8.66
N LEU A 175 -37.40 42.19 7.71
CA LEU A 175 -38.07 43.00 6.66
C LEU A 175 -38.70 41.96 5.70
N GLY A 176 -39.96 41.96 5.29
CA GLY A 176 -41.13 42.80 5.47
C GLY A 176 -42.31 42.03 4.85
N ARG A 177 -43.53 42.43 5.18
CA ARG A 177 -44.81 41.80 4.77
C ARG A 177 -45.04 41.80 3.24
N ILE A 178 -46.20 41.23 2.87
CA ILE A 178 -47.03 41.41 1.66
C ILE A 178 -46.58 40.52 0.47
N PHE A 179 -47.35 39.59 -0.11
CA PHE A 179 -48.79 39.46 -0.45
C PHE A 179 -49.22 37.98 -0.22
N GLY A 180 -50.46 37.63 0.13
CA GLY A 180 -51.72 38.00 -0.52
C GLY A 180 -52.16 36.82 -1.36
#